data_AF-A0A7V6XPC7-F1
#
_entry.id   AF-A0A7V6XPC7-F1
#
_cell.length_a   1.000
_cell.length_b   1.000
_cell.length_c   1.000
_cell.angle_alpha   90.00
_cell.angle_beta   90.00
_cell.angle_gamma   90.00
#
_symmetry.space_group_name_H-M   'P 1'
#
loop_
_entity.id
_entity.type
_entity.pdbx_description
1 polymer ?
#
loop_
_entity_poly.entity_id
_entity_poly.type
_entity_poly.pdbx_seq_one_letter_code
_entity_poly.pdbx_strand_id
1 'polypeptide(L)' 'MEEKKLKDLQHKIEDYRRFAFTLLSLSSFLYIGLIIPNGEGLAVEPTILLTVIVVSLVVAMLFHRKSLDCNKKLWEEID' A
#
# COMPACT_ATOMS: atom_id res chain seq x y z
N MET A 1 -28.75 0.14 13.97
CA MET A 1 -27.82 -0.99 13.68
C MET A 1 -26.95 -0.68 12.45
N GLU A 2 -27.47 0.06 11.46
CA GLU A 2 -26.73 0.48 10.25
C GLU A 2 -25.64 1.52 10.51
N GLU A 3 -25.82 2.49 11.41
CA GLU A 3 -24.79 3.49 11.71
C GLU A 3 -23.47 2.91 12.24
N LYS A 4 -23.51 1.79 12.96
CA LYS A 4 -22.29 1.08 13.41
C LYS A 4 -21.53 0.47 12.22
N LYS A 5 -22.26 -0.10 11.25
CA LYS A 5 -21.64 -0.68 10.04
C LYS A 5 -20.96 0.39 9.18
N LEU A 6 -21.59 1.55 9.04
CA LEU A 6 -21.01 2.69 8.30
C LEU A 6 -19.71 3.17 8.94
N LYS A 7 -19.69 3.32 10.28
CA LYS A 7 -18.47 3.68 11.02
C LYS A 7 -17.36 2.64 10.89
N ASP A 8 -17.67 1.35 10.99
CA ASP A 8 -16.68 0.28 10.84
C ASP A 8 -16.09 0.26 9.42
N LEU A 9 -16.90 0.50 8.40
CA LEU A 9 -16.45 0.57 7.01
C LEU A 9 -15.58 1.81 6.75
N GLN A 10 -15.92 2.96 7.33
CA GLN A 10 -15.06 4.16 7.28
C GLN A 10 -13.70 3.91 7.93
N HIS A 11 -13.68 3.29 9.12
CA HIS A 11 -12.45 2.96 9.82
C HIS A 11 -11.57 2.01 9.00
N LYS A 12 -12.18 1.00 8.38
CA LYS A 12 -11.49 0.03 7.52
C LYS A 12 -10.90 0.67 6.27
N ILE A 13 -11.56 1.68 5.69
CA ILE A 13 -11.03 2.46 4.57
C ILE A 13 -9.82 3.29 4.99
N GLU A 14 -9.88 3.92 6.16
CA GLU A 14 -8.75 4.68 6.70
C GLU A 14 -7.53 3.78 6.91
N ASP A 15 -7.74 2.58 7.44
CA ASP A 15 -6.68 1.58 7.62
C ASP A 15 -6.05 1.15 6.29
N TYR A 16 -6.85 0.88 5.25
CA TYR A 16 -6.31 0.56 3.92
C TYR A 16 -5.52 1.71 3.31
N ARG A 17 -5.96 2.96 3.52
CA ARG A 17 -5.24 4.15 3.05
C ARG A 17 -3.91 4.31 3.78
N ARG A 18 -3.88 4.12 5.10
CA ARG A 18 -2.64 4.14 5.89
C ARG A 18 -1.68 3.03 5.45
N PHE A 19 -2.16 1.81 5.24
CA PHE A 19 -1.34 0.70 4.73
C PHE A 19 -0.74 0.98 3.37
N ALA A 20 -1.52 1.54 2.42
CA ALA A 20 -1.02 1.90 1.11
C ALA A 20 0.10 2.95 1.20
N PHE A 21 -0.07 3.98 2.05
CA PHE A 21 0.96 5.00 2.26
C PHE A 21 2.23 4.43 2.89
N THR A 22 2.09 3.57 3.91
CA THR A 22 3.23 2.89 4.55
C THR A 22 4.00 2.01 3.55
N LEU A 23 3.30 1.21 2.75
CA LEU A 23 3.93 0.36 1.72
C LEU A 23 4.63 1.19 0.63
N LEU A 24 4.03 2.33 0.24
CA LEU A 24 4.64 3.25 -0.73
C LEU A 24 5.92 3.91 -0.18
N SER A 25 5.89 4.34 1.08
CA SER A 25 7.04 4.89 1.79
C SER A 25 8.16 3.85 1.94
N LEU A 26 7.81 2.63 2.37
CA LEU A 26 8.74 1.51 2.49
C LEU A 26 9.39 1.17 1.15
N SER A 27 8.60 1.14 0.06
CA SER A 27 9.11 0.88 -1.29
C SER A 27 10.10 1.96 -1.75
N SER A 28 9.83 3.23 -1.41
CA SER A 28 10.74 4.35 -1.68
C SER A 28 12.08 4.19 -0.96
N PHE A 29 12.05 3.82 0.33
CA PHE A 29 13.28 3.59 1.10
C PHE A 29 14.07 2.39 0.60
N LEU A 30 13.41 1.29 0.23
CA LEU A 30 14.06 0.13 -0.38
C LEU A 30 14.74 0.49 -1.70
N TYR A 31 14.11 1.32 -2.52
CA TYR A 31 14.70 1.80 -3.77
C TYR A 31 15.91 2.71 -3.54
N ILE A 32 15.85 3.61 -2.56
CA ILE A 32 17.00 4.44 -2.16
C ILE A 32 18.16 3.54 -1.69
N GLY A 33 17.88 2.54 -0.85
CA GLY A 33 18.87 1.57 -0.38
C GLY A 33 19.50 0.72 -1.50
N LEU A 34 18.80 0.55 -2.62
CA LEU A 34 19.33 -0.11 -3.82
C LEU A 34 20.27 0.79 -4.64
N ILE A 35 19.93 2.08 -4.74
CA ILE A 35 20.69 3.07 -5.53
C ILE A 35 22.02 3.42 -4.86
N ILE A 36 22.09 3.36 -3.53
CA ILE A 36 23.31 3.68 -2.80
C ILE A 36 24.35 2.57 -3.05
N PRO A 37 25.46 2.86 -3.73
CA PRO A 37 26.49 1.88 -3.98
C PRO A 37 27.20 1.58 -2.67
N ASN A 38 26.92 0.41 -2.11
CA ASN A 38 27.72 -0.15 -1.03
C ASN A 38 29.04 -0.59 -1.68
N GLY A 39 30.18 -0.06 -1.23
CA GLY A 39 31.50 -0.37 -1.80
C GLY A 39 31.88 -1.85 -1.79
N GLU A 40 31.07 -2.66 -1.11
CA GLU A 40 31.02 -4.11 -1.15
C GLU A 40 29.69 -4.49 -1.82
N GLY A 41 29.72 -5.25 -2.93
CA GLY A 41 28.53 -5.57 -3.71
C GLY A 41 27.34 -5.99 -2.85
N LEU A 42 26.13 -5.61 -3.26
CA LEU A 42 24.90 -5.88 -2.51
C LEU A 42 24.84 -7.34 -2.04
N ALA A 43 24.59 -7.56 -0.74
CA ALA A 43 24.46 -8.90 -0.13
C ALA A 43 23.33 -9.74 -0.74
N VAL A 44 22.42 -9.09 -1.47
CA VAL A 44 21.30 -9.70 -2.19
C VAL A 44 21.38 -9.24 -3.64
N GLU A 45 21.13 -10.14 -4.58
CA GLU A 45 21.15 -9.79 -6.01
C GLU A 45 20.20 -8.61 -6.29
N PRO A 46 20.66 -7.52 -6.94
CA PRO A 46 19.86 -6.31 -7.19
C PRO A 46 18.49 -6.58 -7.82
N THR A 47 18.43 -7.62 -8.66
CA THR A 47 17.27 -8.11 -9.40
C THR A 47 16.16 -8.63 -8.48
N ILE A 48 16.53 -9.28 -7.37
CA ILE A 48 15.58 -9.78 -6.36
C ILE A 48 14.98 -8.60 -5.61
N LEU A 49 15.80 -7.63 -5.20
CA LEU A 49 15.35 -6.47 -4.46
C LEU A 49 14.40 -5.59 -5.29
N LEU A 50 14.72 -5.38 -6.57
CA LEU A 50 13.85 -4.73 -7.55
C LEU A 50 12.50 -5.43 -7.68
N THR A 51 12.51 -6.76 -7.76
CA THR A 51 11.28 -7.56 -7.85
C THR A 51 10.40 -7.36 -6.61
N VAL A 52 10.98 -7.36 -5.41
CA VAL A 52 10.26 -7.10 -4.15
C VAL A 52 9.66 -5.69 -4.13
N ILE A 53 10.40 -4.68 -4.58
CA ILE A 53 9.91 -3.30 -4.66
C ILE A 53 8.72 -3.21 -5.62
N VAL A 54 8.81 -3.80 -6.81
CA VAL A 54 7.72 -3.79 -7.81
C VAL A 54 6.48 -4.52 -7.28
N VAL A 55 6.65 -5.70 -6.69
CA VAL A 55 5.54 -6.47 -6.09
C VAL A 55 4.88 -5.68 -4.96
N SER A 56 5.68 -5.07 -4.07
CA SER A 56 5.20 -4.20 -2.99
C SER A 56 4.36 -3.03 -3.52
N LEU A 57 4.81 -2.36 -4.59
CA LEU A 57 4.07 -1.28 -5.24
C LEU A 57 2.76 -1.75 -5.88
N VAL A 58 2.75 -2.91 -6.53
CA VAL A 58 1.53 -3.50 -7.11
C VAL A 58 0.53 -3.82 -6.00
N VAL A 59 0.97 -4.43 -4.90
CA VAL A 59 0.12 -4.72 -3.74
C VAL A 59 -0.42 -3.43 -3.11
N ALA A 60 0.40 -2.39 -2.98
CA ALA A 60 -0.02 -1.09 -2.48
C ALA A 60 -1.09 -0.46 -3.38
N MET A 61 -0.93 -0.51 -4.71
CA MET A 61 -1.93 -0.03 -5.67
C MET A 61 -3.23 -0.82 -5.59
N LEU A 62 -3.17 -2.15 -5.44
CA LEU A 62 -4.36 -2.98 -5.28
C LEU A 62 -5.12 -2.64 -3.99
N PHE A 63 -4.43 -2.46 -2.86
CA PHE A 63 -5.04 -2.01 -1.62
C PHE A 63 -5.64 -0.62 -1.74
N HIS A 64 -4.96 0.29 -2.42
CA HIS A 64 -5.47 1.65 -2.66
C HIS A 64 -6.72 1.65 -3.53
N ARG A 65 -6.77 0.84 -4.60
CA ARG A 65 -7.98 0.67 -5.44
C ARG A 65 -9.12 0.04 -4.67
N LYS A 66 -8.86 -1.02 -3.88
CA LYS A 66 -9.88 -1.66 -3.03
C LYS A 66 -10.46 -0.69 -1.99
N SER A 67 -9.64 0.18 -1.42
CA SER A 67 -10.06 1.27 -0.53
C SER A 67 -11.03 2.23 -1.23
N LEU A 68 -10.70 2.67 -2.45
CA LEU A 68 -11.54 3.58 -3.23
C LEU A 68 -12.87 2.95 -3.66
N ASP A 69 -12.84 1.69 -4.11
CA ASP A 69 -14.06 0.97 -4.51
C ASP A 69 -14.97 0.68 -3.31
N CYS A 70 -14.39 0.40 -2.14
CA CYS A 70 -15.15 0.22 -0.90
C CYS A 70 -15.77 1.55 -0.42
N ASN A 71 -15.09 2.68 -0.65
CA ASN A 71 -15.62 4.00 -0.36
C ASN A 71 -16.80 4.34 -1.29
N LYS A 72 -16.71 4.01 -2.59
CA LYS A 72 -17.83 4.23 -3.53
C LYS A 72 -19.11 3.48 -3.13
N LYS A 73 -18.98 2.20 -2.73
CA LYS A 73 -20.14 1.41 -2.29
C LYS A 73 -20.80 1.95 -1.02
N LEU A 74 -20.03 2.58 -0.13
CA LEU A 74 -20.57 3.23 1.06
C LEU A 74 -21.46 4.43 0.73
N TRP A 75 -21.07 5.25 -0.25
CA TRP A 75 -21.86 6.40 -0.67
C TRP A 75 -23.14 5.98 -1.40
N GLU A 76 -23.08 4.85 -2.12
CA GLU A 76 -24.22 4.26 -2.83
C GLU A 76 -25.26 3.61 -1.88
N GLU A 77 -24.87 3.23 -0.65
CA GLU A 77 -25.77 2.75 0.40
C GLU A 77 -26.34 3.88 1.29
N ILE A 78 -25.86 5.12 1.13
CA ILE A 78 -26.31 6.29 1.91
C ILE A 78 -27.38 7.11 1.13
N ASP A 79 -27.47 6.97 -0.20
CA ASP A 79 -28.53 7.54 -1.07
C ASP A 79 -29.74 6.59 -1.16
#